data_AF-B8IEJ1-F1
#
_entry.id   AF-B8IEJ1-F1
#
_cell.length_a   1.000
_cell.length_b   1.000
_cell.length_c   1.000
_cell.angle_alpha   90.00
_cell.angle_beta   90.00
_cell.angle_gamma   90.00
#
_symmetry.space_group_name_H-M   'P 1'
#
loop_
_entity.id
_entity.type
_entity.pdbx_description
1 polymer ?
#
loop_
_entity_poly.entity_id
_entity_poly.type
_entity_poly.pdbx_seq_one_letter_code
_entity_poly.pdbx_strand_id
1 'polypeptide(L)'
;MALLDDIVKGNPVTAIGIGAAVIAVPVLFPSLRPQWAVAMKGAAKLFLEAEDGAEGDIIDSLARKAVDQLVDAIAHHEPERRHATAAAVIANYRHRAQARADRFGYGEKDRAARFDRHMAHLRHKVLRRHSRASDEEKARWVHVAEMISEG
;
A
#
# COMPACT_ATOMS: atom_id res chain seq x y z
N MET A 1 -23.45 -7.97 -19.05
CA MET A 1 -22.05 -7.72 -19.47
C MET A 1 -21.94 -6.67 -20.58
N ALA A 2 -22.83 -6.62 -21.58
CA ALA A 2 -22.73 -5.66 -22.70
C ALA A 2 -22.83 -4.16 -22.32
N LEU A 3 -23.65 -3.81 -21.33
CA LEU A 3 -23.96 -2.41 -21.00
C LEU A 3 -22.79 -1.66 -20.33
N LEU A 4 -21.95 -2.36 -19.58
CA LEU A 4 -20.76 -1.76 -18.95
C LEU A 4 -19.62 -1.55 -19.95
N ASP A 5 -19.47 -2.46 -20.91
CA ASP A 5 -18.45 -2.36 -21.97
C ASP A 5 -18.72 -1.19 -22.93
N ASP A 6 -19.99 -0.92 -23.24
CA ASP A 6 -20.41 0.25 -24.04
C ASP A 6 -20.25 1.59 -23.29
N ILE A 7 -20.33 1.60 -21.97
CA ILE A 7 -20.09 2.81 -21.16
C ILE A 7 -18.59 3.15 -21.11
N VAL A 8 -17.73 2.12 -21.00
CA VAL A 8 -16.26 2.30 -20.96
C VAL A 8 -15.69 2.65 -22.34
N LYS A 9 -16.31 2.17 -23.43
CA LYS A 9 -15.96 2.55 -24.81
C LYS A 9 -16.73 3.77 -25.34
N GLY A 10 -17.71 4.25 -24.59
CA GLY A 10 -18.70 5.23 -25.03
C GLY A 10 -18.26 6.68 -24.91
N ASN A 11 -18.77 7.50 -25.84
CA ASN A 11 -18.64 8.96 -25.90
C ASN A 11 -18.80 9.61 -24.50
N PRO A 12 -17.90 10.53 -24.07
CA PRO A 12 -17.96 11.20 -22.76
C PRO A 12 -19.32 11.84 -22.43
N VAL A 13 -20.09 12.23 -23.45
CA VAL A 13 -21.47 12.74 -23.28
C VAL A 13 -22.39 11.71 -22.61
N THR A 14 -22.25 10.42 -22.94
CA THR A 14 -23.05 9.35 -22.37
C THR A 14 -22.70 9.10 -20.90
N ALA A 15 -21.41 9.18 -20.55
CA ALA A 15 -20.95 9.08 -19.16
C ALA A 15 -21.48 10.24 -18.31
N ILE A 16 -21.47 11.47 -18.85
CA ILE A 16 -22.03 12.66 -18.18
C ILE A 16 -23.55 12.51 -17.99
N GLY A 17 -24.28 12.02 -19.01
CA GLY A 17 -25.72 11.80 -18.92
C GLY A 17 -26.12 10.79 -17.85
N ILE A 18 -25.36 9.68 -17.74
CA ILE A 18 -25.58 8.67 -16.69
C ILE A 18 -25.28 9.27 -15.30
N GLY A 19 -24.18 10.03 -15.17
CA GLY A 19 -23.84 10.73 -13.93
C GLY A 19 -24.92 11.72 -13.48
N ALA A 20 -25.50 12.48 -14.42
CA ALA A 20 -26.59 13.40 -14.14
C ALA A 20 -27.87 12.67 -13.71
N ALA A 21 -28.20 11.54 -14.35
CA ALA A 21 -29.36 10.72 -13.98
C ALA A 21 -29.23 10.13 -12.57
N VAL A 22 -28.04 9.60 -12.24
CA VAL A 22 -27.66 9.09 -10.90
C VAL A 22 -27.90 10.14 -9.82
N ILE A 23 -27.54 11.41 -10.07
CA ILE A 23 -27.75 12.51 -9.11
C ILE A 23 -29.22 12.97 -9.07
N ALA A 24 -29.93 12.94 -10.20
CA ALA A 24 -31.31 13.42 -10.32
C ALA A 24 -32.35 12.47 -9.71
N VAL A 25 -32.13 11.15 -9.74
CA VAL A 25 -33.06 10.13 -9.21
C VAL A 25 -33.49 10.40 -7.75
N PRO A 26 -32.60 10.63 -6.78
CA PRO A 26 -32.99 10.94 -5.39
C PRO A 26 -33.65 12.32 -5.20
N VAL A 27 -33.53 13.22 -6.18
CA VAL A 27 -34.23 14.53 -6.19
C VAL A 27 -35.64 14.38 -6.71
N LEU A 28 -35.83 13.63 -7.79
CA LEU A 28 -37.13 13.38 -8.42
C LEU A 28 -37.99 12.37 -7.64
N PHE A 29 -37.36 11.44 -6.91
CA PHE A 29 -38.02 10.41 -6.11
C PHE A 29 -37.48 10.40 -4.68
N PRO A 30 -37.97 11.30 -3.80
CA PRO A 30 -37.48 11.43 -2.43
C PRO A 30 -37.61 10.14 -1.60
N SER A 31 -38.60 9.31 -1.91
CA SER A 31 -38.82 8.00 -1.29
C SER A 31 -37.69 7.00 -1.53
N LEU A 32 -36.87 7.20 -2.57
CA LEU A 32 -35.72 6.36 -2.89
C LEU A 32 -34.43 6.82 -2.21
N ARG A 33 -34.41 8.01 -1.57
CA ARG A 33 -33.23 8.54 -0.86
C ARG A 33 -32.62 7.57 0.17
N PRO A 34 -33.40 6.84 0.99
CA PRO A 34 -32.82 5.90 1.96
C PRO A 34 -32.04 4.78 1.28
N GLN A 35 -32.60 4.19 0.22
CA GLN A 35 -31.97 3.12 -0.55
C GLN A 35 -30.73 3.64 -1.29
N TRP A 36 -30.82 4.86 -1.83
CA TRP A 36 -29.71 5.56 -2.47
C TRP A 36 -28.53 5.80 -1.50
N ALA A 37 -28.81 6.27 -0.29
CA ALA A 37 -27.78 6.49 0.73
C ALA A 37 -27.05 5.20 1.11
N VAL A 38 -27.79 4.07 1.21
CA VAL A 38 -27.20 2.75 1.45
C VAL A 38 -26.31 2.31 0.29
N ALA A 39 -26.76 2.48 -0.96
CA ALA A 39 -25.98 2.15 -2.15
C ALA A 39 -24.69 2.99 -2.24
N MET A 40 -24.78 4.31 -2.01
CA MET A 40 -23.62 5.19 -1.99
C MET A 40 -22.63 4.83 -0.89
N LYS A 41 -23.11 4.47 0.30
CA LYS A 41 -22.26 4.01 1.41
C LYS A 41 -21.56 2.68 1.06
N GLY A 42 -22.27 1.76 0.41
CA GLY A 42 -21.70 0.50 -0.08
C GLY A 42 -20.61 0.74 -1.14
N ALA A 43 -20.88 1.62 -2.11
CA ALA A 43 -19.92 1.99 -3.13
C ALA A 43 -18.67 2.69 -2.55
N ALA A 44 -18.87 3.61 -1.61
CA ALA A 44 -17.77 4.27 -0.90
C ALA A 44 -16.92 3.26 -0.12
N LYS A 45 -17.56 2.30 0.57
CA LYS A 45 -16.85 1.22 1.26
C LYS A 45 -16.04 0.37 0.29
N LEU A 46 -16.62 -0.08 -0.83
CA LEU A 46 -15.91 -0.85 -1.86
C LEU A 46 -14.75 -0.06 -2.47
N PHE A 47 -14.92 1.23 -2.70
CA PHE A 47 -13.86 2.10 -3.21
C PHE A 47 -12.71 2.21 -2.20
N LEU A 48 -13.02 2.43 -0.92
CA LEU A 48 -12.02 2.48 0.14
C LEU A 48 -11.31 1.13 0.32
N GLU A 49 -12.02 0.01 0.24
CA GLU A 49 -11.43 -1.34 0.28
C GLU A 49 -10.53 -1.60 -0.93
N ALA A 50 -10.92 -1.14 -2.12
CA ALA A 50 -10.11 -1.26 -3.32
C ALA A 50 -8.86 -0.36 -3.27
N GLU A 51 -8.99 0.85 -2.73
CA GLU A 51 -7.87 1.78 -2.53
C GLU A 51 -6.87 1.23 -1.50
N ASP A 52 -7.37 0.73 -0.35
CA ASP A 52 -6.52 0.12 0.68
C ASP A 52 -5.87 -1.19 0.18
N GLY A 53 -6.57 -1.98 -0.61
CA GLY A 53 -6.01 -3.16 -1.29
C GLY A 53 -4.89 -2.80 -2.27
N ALA A 54 -5.09 -1.78 -3.10
CA ALA A 54 -4.08 -1.30 -4.04
C ALA A 54 -2.86 -0.69 -3.33
N GLU A 55 -3.08 0.07 -2.26
CA GLU A 55 -2.00 0.59 -1.40
C GLU A 55 -1.26 -0.57 -0.71
N GLY A 56 -1.97 -1.57 -0.24
CA GLY A 56 -1.42 -2.80 0.34
C GLY A 56 -0.47 -3.54 -0.62
N ASP A 57 -0.87 -3.74 -1.89
CA ASP A 57 -0.03 -4.39 -2.90
C ASP A 57 1.24 -3.59 -3.23
N ILE A 58 1.13 -2.27 -3.24
CA ILE A 58 2.27 -1.37 -3.43
C ILE A 58 3.24 -1.47 -2.25
N ILE A 59 2.72 -1.44 -1.01
CA ILE A 59 3.54 -1.60 0.19
C ILE A 59 4.20 -3.00 0.18
N ASP A 60 3.45 -4.05 -0.18
CA ASP A 60 3.95 -5.42 -0.22
C ASP A 60 5.09 -5.60 -1.21
N SER A 61 4.92 -5.08 -2.43
CA SER A 61 5.93 -5.17 -3.49
C SER A 61 7.19 -4.39 -3.13
N LEU A 62 7.06 -3.19 -2.55
CA LEU A 62 8.19 -2.39 -2.11
C LEU A 62 8.96 -3.08 -0.98
N ALA A 63 8.24 -3.62 0.01
CA ALA A 63 8.83 -4.29 1.16
C ALA A 63 9.47 -5.62 0.75
N ARG A 64 8.87 -6.35 -0.20
CA ARG A 64 9.46 -7.57 -0.78
C ARG A 64 10.78 -7.27 -1.46
N LYS A 65 10.82 -6.25 -2.33
CA LYS A 65 12.05 -5.84 -3.00
C LYS A 65 13.16 -5.45 -2.01
N ALA A 66 12.82 -4.75 -0.94
CA ALA A 66 13.78 -4.42 0.11
C ALA A 66 14.31 -5.68 0.81
N VAL A 67 13.43 -6.64 1.14
CA VAL A 67 13.85 -7.92 1.73
C VAL A 67 14.74 -8.72 0.79
N ASP A 68 14.45 -8.76 -0.51
CA ASP A 68 15.29 -9.46 -1.49
C ASP A 68 16.69 -8.82 -1.58
N GLN A 69 16.77 -7.49 -1.54
CA GLN A 69 18.05 -6.77 -1.45
C GLN A 69 18.80 -7.03 -0.15
N LEU A 70 18.07 -7.18 0.97
CA LEU A 70 18.68 -7.54 2.26
C LEU A 70 19.19 -8.99 2.25
N VAL A 71 18.46 -9.92 1.64
CA VAL A 71 18.91 -11.30 1.45
C VAL A 71 20.20 -11.32 0.63
N ASP A 72 20.22 -10.60 -0.49
CA ASP A 72 21.40 -10.50 -1.35
C ASP A 72 22.60 -9.91 -0.60
N ALA A 73 22.37 -8.83 0.15
CA ALA A 73 23.40 -8.19 0.96
C ALA A 73 23.99 -9.13 2.01
N ILE A 74 23.15 -9.92 2.68
CA ILE A 74 23.56 -10.89 3.71
C ILE A 74 24.29 -12.10 3.10
N ALA A 75 23.90 -12.53 1.90
CA ALA A 75 24.41 -13.73 1.25
C ALA A 75 25.76 -13.50 0.55
N HIS A 76 25.93 -12.37 -0.14
CA HIS A 76 27.01 -12.21 -1.13
C HIS A 76 28.07 -11.15 -0.79
N HIS A 77 27.91 -10.38 0.30
CA HIS A 77 28.92 -9.38 0.68
C HIS A 77 29.84 -9.85 1.80
N GLU A 78 31.03 -9.27 1.87
CA GLU A 78 31.93 -9.38 3.01
C GLU A 78 31.30 -8.79 4.27
N PRO A 79 31.56 -9.33 5.48
CA PRO A 79 30.93 -8.90 6.73
C PRO A 79 30.88 -7.38 6.93
N GLU A 80 31.98 -6.68 6.62
CA GLU A 80 32.08 -5.22 6.73
C GLU A 80 31.14 -4.48 5.77
N ARG A 81 30.95 -5.00 4.55
CA ARG A 81 30.03 -4.42 3.56
C ARG A 81 28.59 -4.82 3.80
N ARG A 82 28.30 -5.96 4.44
CA ARG A 82 26.93 -6.41 4.75
C ARG A 82 26.15 -5.35 5.50
N HIS A 83 26.73 -4.80 6.57
CA HIS A 83 26.09 -3.80 7.41
C HIS A 83 25.81 -2.49 6.65
N ALA A 84 26.81 -1.96 5.95
CA ALA A 84 26.67 -0.74 5.17
C ALA A 84 25.60 -0.88 4.06
N THR A 85 25.61 -2.01 3.34
CA THR A 85 24.60 -2.29 2.31
C THR A 85 23.21 -2.45 2.91
N ALA A 86 23.07 -3.19 4.01
CA ALA A 86 21.78 -3.37 4.67
C ALA A 86 21.21 -2.04 5.19
N ALA A 87 22.04 -1.19 5.80
CA ALA A 87 21.66 0.15 6.21
C ALA A 87 21.21 1.02 5.03
N ALA A 88 21.94 0.97 3.90
CA ALA A 88 21.57 1.70 2.69
C ALA A 88 20.23 1.23 2.09
N VAL A 89 19.95 -0.08 2.13
CA VAL A 89 18.66 -0.64 1.68
C VAL A 89 17.51 -0.16 2.56
N ILE A 90 17.68 -0.21 3.88
CA ILE A 90 16.67 0.28 4.85
C ILE A 90 16.44 1.78 4.67
N ALA A 91 17.51 2.58 4.55
CA ALA A 91 17.41 4.02 4.33
C ALA A 91 16.67 4.37 3.02
N ASN A 92 16.96 3.64 1.93
CA ASN A 92 16.27 3.82 0.65
C ASN A 92 14.78 3.45 0.76
N TYR A 93 14.45 2.35 1.45
CA TYR A 93 13.06 2.00 1.73
C TYR A 93 12.36 3.11 2.54
N ARG A 94 12.98 3.59 3.62
CA ARG A 94 12.45 4.67 4.47
C ARG A 94 12.18 5.93 3.65
N HIS A 95 13.14 6.35 2.83
CA HIS A 95 12.99 7.52 1.96
C HIS A 95 11.82 7.36 0.98
N ARG A 96 11.64 6.16 0.40
CA ARG A 96 10.50 5.89 -0.51
C ARG A 96 9.17 5.85 0.23
N ALA A 97 9.13 5.26 1.43
CA ALA A 97 7.95 5.25 2.28
C ALA A 97 7.54 6.67 2.66
N GLN A 98 8.49 7.50 3.08
CA GLN A 98 8.29 8.91 3.41
C GLN A 98 7.77 9.69 2.20
N ALA A 99 8.43 9.59 1.04
CA ALA A 99 8.01 10.28 -0.17
C ALA A 99 6.60 9.89 -0.62
N ARG A 100 6.19 8.63 -0.41
CA ARG A 100 4.82 8.17 -0.70
C ARG A 100 3.83 8.73 0.32
N ALA A 101 4.14 8.65 1.60
CA ALA A 101 3.33 9.23 2.66
C ALA A 101 3.09 10.72 2.38
N ASP A 102 4.13 11.48 2.06
CA ASP A 102 4.02 12.90 1.75
C ASP A 102 3.21 13.21 0.48
N ARG A 103 3.31 12.34 -0.53
CA ARG A 103 2.60 12.53 -1.81
C ARG A 103 1.10 12.22 -1.72
N PHE A 104 0.72 11.21 -0.95
CA PHE A 104 -0.66 10.71 -0.90
C PHE A 104 -1.37 11.01 0.43
N GLY A 105 -0.67 11.54 1.42
CA GLY A 105 -1.24 11.85 2.73
C GLY A 105 -1.97 13.17 2.77
N TYR A 106 -3.22 13.14 3.24
CA TYR A 106 -4.10 14.31 3.31
C TYR A 106 -3.72 15.34 4.40
N GLY A 107 -2.93 14.91 5.39
CA GLY A 107 -2.41 15.76 6.46
C GLY A 107 -1.39 15.03 7.32
N GLU A 108 -0.76 15.72 8.26
CA GLU A 108 0.37 15.20 9.05
C GLU A 108 0.10 13.84 9.70
N LYS A 109 -1.07 13.70 10.35
CA LYS A 109 -1.47 12.44 10.99
C LYS A 109 -1.63 11.28 9.99
N ASP A 110 -2.16 11.57 8.80
CA ASP A 110 -2.34 10.56 7.75
C ASP A 110 -1.00 10.18 7.11
N ARG A 111 -0.12 11.16 6.90
CA ARG A 111 1.26 10.92 6.43
C ARG A 111 2.02 10.02 7.40
N ALA A 112 1.98 10.34 8.68
CA ALA A 112 2.58 9.50 9.72
C ALA A 112 1.99 8.09 9.70
N ALA A 113 0.66 7.94 9.69
CA ALA A 113 0.01 6.62 9.65
C ALA A 113 0.34 5.80 8.39
N ARG A 114 0.48 6.44 7.23
CA ARG A 114 0.91 5.78 5.98
C ARG A 114 2.38 5.35 6.05
N PHE A 115 3.26 6.21 6.56
CA PHE A 115 4.66 5.88 6.79
C PHE A 115 4.81 4.70 7.78
N ASP A 116 4.08 4.73 8.89
CA ASP A 116 4.08 3.67 9.89
C ASP A 116 3.61 2.33 9.31
N ARG A 117 2.58 2.35 8.45
CA ARG A 117 2.13 1.16 7.71
C ARG A 117 3.25 0.58 6.83
N HIS A 118 3.97 1.42 6.10
CA HIS A 118 5.13 0.97 5.34
C HIS A 118 6.21 0.32 6.21
N MET A 119 6.56 0.94 7.35
CA MET A 119 7.60 0.42 8.25
C MET A 119 7.17 -0.87 8.95
N ALA A 120 5.91 -0.96 9.38
CA ALA A 120 5.33 -2.16 9.96
C ALA A 120 5.39 -3.34 8.97
N HIS A 121 5.11 -3.10 7.69
CA HIS A 121 5.14 -4.16 6.67
C HIS A 121 6.55 -4.66 6.37
N LEU A 122 7.53 -3.75 6.31
CA LEU A 122 8.95 -4.13 6.19
C LEU A 122 9.39 -4.97 7.39
N ARG A 123 9.09 -4.51 8.61
CA ARG A 123 9.39 -5.23 9.86
C ARG A 123 8.77 -6.61 9.86
N HIS A 124 7.49 -6.71 9.49
CA HIS A 124 6.78 -7.99 9.41
C HIS A 124 7.47 -8.95 8.44
N LYS A 125 7.83 -8.50 7.23
CA LYS A 125 8.51 -9.38 6.25
C LYS A 125 9.91 -9.79 6.69
N VAL A 126 10.69 -8.89 7.30
CA VAL A 126 12.02 -9.22 7.83
C VAL A 126 11.91 -10.23 8.97
N LEU A 127 11.01 -10.03 9.93
CA LEU A 127 10.77 -10.99 11.01
C LEU A 127 10.32 -12.35 10.46
N ARG A 128 9.44 -12.36 9.46
CA ARG A 128 8.99 -13.59 8.80
C ARG A 128 10.12 -14.28 8.02
N ARG A 129 11.08 -13.54 7.47
CA ARG A 129 12.27 -14.13 6.82
C ARG A 129 13.25 -14.67 7.85
N HIS A 130 13.50 -13.93 8.93
CA HIS A 130 14.31 -14.35 10.07
C HIS A 130 13.76 -15.64 10.71
N SER A 131 12.45 -15.74 10.95
CA SER A 131 11.86 -16.95 11.55
C SER A 131 11.96 -18.20 10.68
N ARG A 132 12.15 -18.02 9.37
CA ARG A 132 12.31 -19.10 8.38
C ARG A 132 13.77 -19.38 8.01
N ALA A 133 14.70 -18.60 8.53
CA ALA A 133 16.12 -18.75 8.28
C ALA A 133 16.67 -19.96 9.05
N SER A 134 17.70 -20.60 8.49
CA SER A 134 18.52 -21.58 9.22
C SER A 134 19.25 -20.91 10.41
N ASP A 135 19.74 -21.68 11.38
CA ASP A 135 20.39 -21.11 12.57
C ASP A 135 21.65 -20.31 12.22
N GLU A 136 22.39 -20.70 11.19
CA GLU A 136 23.53 -19.93 10.65
C GLU A 136 23.09 -18.61 9.97
N GLU A 137 21.93 -18.59 9.31
CA GLU A 137 21.39 -17.39 8.68
C GLU A 137 20.76 -16.44 9.72
N LYS A 138 20.13 -16.97 10.78
CA LYS A 138 19.50 -16.16 11.84
C LYS A 138 20.46 -15.15 12.44
N ALA A 139 21.69 -15.56 12.75
CA ALA A 139 22.74 -14.68 13.27
C ALA A 139 23.00 -13.46 12.37
N ARG A 140 22.87 -13.61 11.05
CA ARG A 140 23.08 -12.53 10.08
C ARG A 140 21.86 -11.58 9.98
N TRP A 141 20.67 -12.08 10.31
CA TRP A 141 19.42 -11.33 10.29
C TRP A 141 19.14 -10.54 11.58
N VAL A 142 19.75 -10.91 12.71
CA VAL A 142 19.60 -10.21 14.00
C VAL A 142 19.88 -8.70 13.85
N HIS A 143 21.00 -8.36 13.22
CA HIS A 143 21.38 -6.96 13.01
C HIS A 143 20.43 -6.19 12.10
N VAL A 144 19.82 -6.85 11.12
CA VAL A 144 18.82 -6.22 10.25
C VAL A 144 17.51 -5.96 11.00
N ALA A 145 17.13 -6.86 11.91
CA ALA A 145 15.96 -6.68 12.77
C ALA A 145 16.16 -5.55 13.80
N GLU A 146 17.38 -5.39 14.33
CA GLU A 146 17.77 -4.28 15.21
C GLU A 146 17.69 -2.94 14.47
N MET A 147 18.30 -2.82 13.28
CA MET A 147 18.28 -1.58 12.48
C MET A 147 16.87 -1.09 12.11
N ILE A 148 15.90 -2.00 11.98
CA ILE A 148 14.49 -1.66 11.69
C ILE A 148 13.73 -1.29 12.97
N SER A 149 14.21 -1.71 14.14
CA SER A 149 13.59 -1.44 15.43
C SER A 149 14.05 -0.14 16.08
N GLU A 150 15.23 0.37 15.71
CA GLU A 150 15.82 1.61 16.22
C GLU A 150 15.41 2.88 15.44
N GLY A 151 14.79 2.73 14.27
CA GLY A 151 14.47 3.82 13.34
C GLY A 151 13.02 4.27 13.33
#